data_AF-A0A1F6NWX8-F1
#
_entry.id   AF-A0A1F6NWX8-F1
#
_cell.length_a   1.000
_cell.length_b   1.000
_cell.length_c   1.000
_cell.angle_alpha   90.00
_cell.angle_beta   90.00
_cell.angle_gamma   90.00
#
_symmetry.space_group_name_H-M   'P 1'
#
loop_
_entity.id
_entity.type
_entity.pdbx_description
1 polymer ?
#
loop_
_entity_poly.entity_id
_entity_poly.type
_entity_poly.pdbx_seq_one_letter_code
_entity_poly.pdbx_strand_id
1 'polypeptide(L)'
;EETHKFTEQTLFFLSGVGEAIINGELHPIVSGDVVVVTPNTKHNFKNTGSEDLKIFTTYAPPNHIDGRVHRTKAEADADVADEAIGESAPLN
;
A
#
# COMPACT_ATOMS: atom_id res chain seq x y z
N GLU A 1 6.36 5.48 -3.59
CA GLU A 1 5.13 6.26 -3.73
C GLU A 1 4.33 5.61 -4.84
N GLU A 2 3.03 5.46 -4.63
CA GLU A 2 2.16 4.64 -5.47
C GLU A 2 0.88 5.40 -5.78
N THR A 3 0.21 4.97 -6.84
CA THR A 3 -1.10 5.42 -7.27
C THR A 3 -1.68 4.29 -8.10
N HIS A 4 -2.87 3.80 -7.74
CA HIS A 4 -3.54 2.75 -8.49
C HIS A 4 -4.79 3.31 -9.17
N LYS A 5 -4.97 3.01 -10.45
CA LYS A 5 -6.08 3.60 -11.23
C LYS A 5 -7.45 2.98 -10.94
N PHE A 6 -7.48 1.68 -10.62
CA PHE A 6 -8.74 0.92 -10.47
C PHE A 6 -8.91 0.27 -9.11
N THR A 7 -7.82 0.13 -8.37
CA THR A 7 -7.81 -0.59 -7.10
C THR A 7 -7.94 0.35 -5.91
N GLU A 8 -8.85 0.01 -5.00
CA GLU A 8 -8.87 0.52 -3.64
C GLU A 8 -7.91 -0.32 -2.77
N GLN A 9 -7.14 0.35 -1.91
CA GLN A 9 -6.28 -0.30 -0.92
C GLN A 9 -6.72 0.13 0.48
N THR A 10 -7.02 -0.83 1.34
CA THR A 10 -7.22 -0.59 2.78
C THR A 10 -6.03 -1.15 3.54
N LEU A 11 -5.41 -0.32 4.38
CA LEU A 11 -4.26 -0.67 5.21
C LEU A 11 -4.65 -0.63 6.68
N PHE A 12 -4.34 -1.71 7.39
CA PHE A 12 -4.51 -1.85 8.82
C PHE A 12 -3.13 -1.84 9.48
N PHE A 13 -2.90 -0.88 10.38
CA PHE A 13 -1.62 -0.70 11.05
C PHE A 13 -1.60 -1.50 12.35
N LEU A 14 -0.82 -2.59 12.38
CA LEU A 14 -0.83 -3.57 13.48
C LEU A 14 0.19 -3.26 14.57
N SER A 15 1.31 -2.60 14.22
CA SER A 15 2.35 -2.16 15.16
C SER A 15 3.25 -1.11 14.51
N GLY A 16 4.04 -0.43 15.36
CA GLY A 16 4.98 0.62 14.93
C GLY A 16 4.32 2.00 14.84
N VAL A 17 5.12 2.98 14.41
CA VAL A 17 4.69 4.36 14.17
C VAL A 17 5.22 4.85 12.84
N GLY A 18 4.44 5.66 12.15
CA GLY A 18 4.79 6.11 10.81
C GLY A 18 4.12 7.40 10.40
N GLU A 19 4.27 7.71 9.12
CA GLU A 19 3.59 8.80 8.42
C GLU A 19 2.94 8.26 7.15
N ALA A 20 1.66 8.56 6.98
CA ALA A 20 0.94 8.43 5.72
C ALA A 20 1.07 9.75 4.97
N ILE A 21 1.52 9.69 3.72
CA ILE A 21 1.60 10.83 2.82
C ILE A 21 0.49 10.65 1.79
N ILE A 22 -0.63 11.35 1.93
CA ILE A 22 -1.82 11.19 1.08
C ILE A 22 -2.02 12.49 0.30
N ASN A 23 -1.91 12.43 -1.03
CA ASN A 23 -1.91 13.61 -1.91
C ASN A 23 -0.95 14.73 -1.46
N GLY A 24 0.17 14.35 -0.84
CA GLY A 24 1.18 15.27 -0.31
C GLY A 24 0.92 15.76 1.11
N GLU A 25 -0.23 15.46 1.71
CA GLU A 25 -0.53 15.77 3.11
C GLU A 25 0.01 14.69 4.04
N LEU A 26 0.58 15.11 5.16
CA LEU A 26 1.17 14.23 6.17
C LEU A 26 0.16 13.93 7.27
N HIS A 27 -0.04 12.65 7.54
CA HIS A 27 -0.85 12.15 8.63
C HIS A 27 -0.01 11.18 9.49
N PRO A 28 0.16 11.45 10.80
CA PRO A 28 0.78 10.46 11.67
C PRO A 28 -0.11 9.21 11.75
N ILE A 29 0.52 8.05 11.79
CA ILE A 29 -0.16 6.75 11.91
C ILE A 29 0.47 5.95 13.04
N VAL A 30 -0.38 5.28 13.82
CA VAL A 30 -0.01 4.41 14.93
C VAL A 30 -0.75 3.07 14.86
N SER A 31 -0.36 2.14 15.71
CA SER A 31 -1.06 0.86 15.86
C SER A 31 -2.56 1.06 16.14
N GLY A 32 -3.40 0.36 15.39
CA GLY A 32 -4.86 0.42 15.47
C GLY A 32 -5.51 1.34 14.42
N ASP A 33 -4.72 2.18 13.75
CA ASP A 33 -5.24 3.03 12.67
C ASP A 33 -5.58 2.21 11.42
N VAL A 34 -6.51 2.74 10.64
CA VAL A 34 -6.91 2.21 9.33
C VAL A 34 -6.88 3.35 8.32
N VAL A 35 -6.23 3.11 7.19
CA VAL A 35 -6.20 4.06 6.06
C VAL A 35 -6.84 3.41 4.84
N VAL A 36 -7.82 4.09 4.27
CA VAL A 36 -8.47 3.70 3.00
C VAL A 36 -7.95 4.62 1.91
N VAL A 37 -7.35 4.04 0.88
CA VAL A 37 -6.81 4.73 -0.29
C VAL A 37 -7.72 4.42 -1.48
N THR A 38 -8.46 5.42 -1.93
CA THR A 38 -9.33 5.30 -3.11
C THR A 38 -8.53 5.39 -4.41
N PRO A 39 -9.04 4.85 -5.53
CA PRO A 39 -8.36 4.92 -6.82
C PRO A 39 -7.95 6.34 -7.22
N ASN A 40 -6.79 6.46 -7.87
CA ASN A 40 -6.14 7.71 -8.29
C ASN A 40 -5.63 8.61 -7.14
N THR A 41 -5.61 8.10 -5.90
CA THR A 41 -4.99 8.81 -4.78
C THR A 41 -3.49 8.53 -4.75
N LYS A 42 -2.67 9.58 -4.80
CA LYS A 42 -1.23 9.43 -4.62
C LYS A 42 -0.94 9.18 -3.15
N HIS A 43 -0.22 8.10 -2.84
CA HIS A 43 0.02 7.71 -1.46
C HIS A 43 1.42 7.13 -1.24
N ASN A 44 1.89 7.24 -0.01
CA ASN A 44 3.09 6.57 0.46
C ASN A 44 3.00 6.40 1.98
N PHE A 45 3.60 5.34 2.51
CA PHE A 45 3.64 5.07 3.95
C PHE A 45 5.08 4.88 4.40
N LYS A 46 5.49 5.65 5.40
CA LYS A 46 6.88 5.66 5.87
C LYS A 46 6.93 5.28 7.34
N ASN A 47 7.76 4.29 7.66
CA ASN A 47 8.14 4.02 9.04
C ASN A 47 9.03 5.17 9.55
N THR A 48 8.60 5.82 10.62
CA THR A 48 9.34 6.93 11.27
C THR A 48 9.80 6.56 12.69
N GLY A 49 9.45 5.36 13.15
CA GLY A 49 9.84 4.82 14.43
C GLY A 49 11.15 4.02 14.41
N SER A 50 11.49 3.47 15.56
CA SER A 50 12.64 2.57 15.76
C SER A 50 12.28 1.08 15.66
N GLU A 51 10.99 0.76 15.61
CA GLU A 51 10.46 -0.60 15.49
C GLU A 51 9.87 -0.84 14.10
N ASP A 52 9.60 -2.09 13.75
CA ASP A 52 8.96 -2.42 12.49
C ASP A 52 7.52 -1.90 12.42
N LEU A 53 7.20 -1.16 11.37
CA LEU A 53 5.84 -0.84 10.97
C LEU A 53 5.22 -2.08 10.31
N LYS A 54 4.31 -2.77 11.01
CA LYS A 54 3.63 -3.97 10.49
C LYS A 54 2.26 -3.59 9.98
N ILE A 55 2.01 -3.90 8.72
CA ILE A 55 0.74 -3.61 8.04
C ILE A 55 0.12 -4.90 7.52
N PHE A 56 -1.20 -4.93 7.55
CA PHE A 56 -2.02 -5.86 6.78
C PHE A 56 -2.81 -5.05 5.76
N THR A 57 -2.83 -5.48 4.51
CA THR A 57 -3.48 -4.74 3.42
C THR A 57 -4.48 -5.62 2.69
N THR A 58 -5.59 -5.01 2.28
CA THR A 58 -6.57 -5.62 1.37
C THR A 58 -6.73 -4.73 0.16
N TYR A 59 -6.77 -5.35 -1.02
CA TYR A 59 -6.94 -4.67 -2.30
C TYR A 59 -8.24 -5.11 -2.96
N ALA A 60 -9.02 -4.17 -3.48
CA ALA A 60 -10.27 -4.44 -4.21
C ALA A 60 -10.38 -3.57 -5.47
N PRO A 61 -10.35 -4.15 -6.70
CA PRO A 61 -9.93 -5.53 -7.04
C PRO A 61 -8.46 -5.81 -6.65
N PRO A 62 -7.96 -7.06 -6.81
CA PRO A 62 -6.56 -7.39 -6.46
C PRO A 62 -5.54 -6.45 -7.13
N ASN A 63 -4.46 -6.11 -6.40
CA ASN A 63 -3.31 -5.36 -6.93
C ASN A 63 -2.11 -6.23 -7.27
N HIS A 64 -2.02 -7.43 -6.71
CA HIS A 64 -0.85 -8.31 -6.80
C HIS A 64 -1.23 -9.69 -7.35
N ILE A 65 -0.26 -10.36 -7.97
CA ILE A 65 -0.39 -11.73 -8.47
C ILE A 65 -0.52 -12.68 -7.27
N ASP A 66 -1.46 -13.62 -7.36
CA ASP A 66 -1.70 -14.60 -6.29
C ASP A 66 -0.43 -15.37 -5.90
N GLY A 67 -0.21 -15.50 -4.59
CA GLY A 67 0.97 -16.16 -4.03
C GLY A 67 2.30 -15.43 -4.19
N ARG A 68 2.33 -14.22 -4.75
CA ARG A 68 3.57 -13.43 -4.88
C ARG A 68 4.11 -13.05 -3.50
N VAL A 69 5.43 -13.19 -3.32
CA VAL A 69 6.15 -12.81 -2.09
C VAL A 69 7.39 -12.01 -2.44
N HIS A 70 7.44 -10.75 -2.02
CA HIS A 70 8.65 -9.94 -2.00
C HIS A 70 9.17 -9.83 -0.57
N ARG A 71 10.41 -10.26 -0.31
CA ARG A 71 11.04 -10.18 1.01
C ARG A 71 11.68 -8.84 1.27
N THR A 72 12.02 -8.12 0.22
CA THR A 72 12.66 -6.80 0.31
C THR A 72 11.96 -5.80 -0.59
N LYS A 73 12.09 -4.52 -0.25
CA LYS A 73 11.58 -3.44 -1.10
C LYS A 73 12.19 -3.47 -2.50
N ALA A 74 13.48 -3.79 -2.60
CA ALA A 74 14.17 -3.85 -3.90
C ALA A 74 13.62 -4.96 -4.81
N GLU A 75 13.17 -6.07 -4.24
CA GLU A 75 12.48 -7.13 -4.98
C GLU A 75 11.11 -6.67 -5.49
N ALA A 76 10.33 -6.00 -4.63
CA ALA A 76 9.02 -5.45 -5.01
C ALA A 76 9.16 -4.39 -6.13
N ASP A 77 10.09 -3.44 -5.96
CA ASP A 77 10.34 -2.38 -6.95
C ASP A 77 10.76 -2.92 -8.33
N ALA A 78 11.39 -4.10 -8.38
CA ALA A 78 11.82 -4.73 -9.62
C ALA A 78 10.71 -5.56 -10.31
N ASP A 79 9.62 -5.88 -9.63
CA ASP A 79 8.56 -6.77 -10.11
C ASP A 79 7.42 -6.02 -10.80
N VAL A 80 7.75 -5.36 -11.91
CA VAL A 80 6.81 -4.52 -12.69
C VAL A 80 5.57 -5.30 -13.15
N ALA A 81 5.68 -6.61 -13.33
CA ALA A 81 4.55 -7.45 -13.74
C ALA A 81 3.49 -7.59 -12.63
N ASP A 82 3.91 -7.58 -11.37
CA ASP A 82 3.03 -7.69 -10.23
C ASP A 82 2.21 -6.40 -10.03
N GLU A 83 2.88 -5.24 -10.07
CA GLU A 83 2.24 -3.92 -9.96
C GLU A 83 1.26 -3.61 -11.10
N ALA A 84 1.48 -4.19 -12.29
CA ALA A 84 0.62 -3.95 -13.45
C ALA A 84 -0.82 -4.46 -13.26
N ILE A 85 -1.08 -5.34 -12.28
CA ILE A 85 -2.42 -5.88 -12.04
C ILE A 85 -3.38 -4.78 -11.57
N GLY A 86 -2.97 -3.89 -10.65
CA GLY A 86 -3.82 -2.78 -10.17
C GLY A 86 -4.10 -1.67 -11.19
N GLU A 87 -3.34 -1.64 -12.29
CA GLU A 87 -3.53 -0.73 -13.42
C GLU A 87 -4.51 -1.27 -14.46
N SER A 88 -4.95 -2.51 -14.32
CA SER A 88 -5.93 -3.13 -15.21
C SER A 88 -7.36 -2.88 -14.72
N ALA A 89 -8.26 -2.58 -15.65
CA ALA A 89 -9.67 -2.46 -15.31
C ALA A 89 -10.21 -3.83 -14.85
N PRO A 90 -11.08 -3.88 -13.82
CA PRO A 90 -11.70 -5.13 -13.41
C PRO A 90 -12.43 -5.79 -14.58
N LEU A 91 -12.39 -7.12 -14.61
CA LEU A 91 -13.16 -7.90 -15.57
C LEU A 91 -14.65 -7.70 -15.26
N ASN A 92 -15.37 -7.06 -16.20
CA ASN A 92 -16.83 -6.91 -16.14
C ASN A 92 -17.55 -8.24 -16.29
#